data_AF-A0A7S2UA86-F1
#
_entry.id   AF-A0A7S2UA86-F1
#
_cell.length_a   1.000
_cell.length_b   1.000
_cell.length_c   1.000
_cell.angle_alpha   90.00
_cell.angle_beta   90.00
_cell.angle_gamma   90.00
#
_symmetry.space_group_name_H-M   'P 1'
#
loop_
_entity.id
_entity.type
_entity.pdbx_description
1 polymer ?
#
loop_
_entity_poly.entity_id
_entity_poly.type
_entity_poly.pdbx_seq_one_letter_code
_entity_poly.pdbx_strand_id
1 'polypeptide(L)'
;VWKLADPAELAREKEQKEAELARRAAEQAAQAAERAAKEALAKLPPIDFMKQLFLSDDTTTTPTPTTTTTTPKYSRFDDTTGLPTHAHDGEALNKNQSKKAKKEFDAQQKKYDKYLKSQAK
;
A
#
# COMPACT_ATOMS: atom_id res chain seq x y z
N VAL A 1 11.16 -56.05 -11.98
CA VAL A 1 11.83 -55.80 -10.68
C VAL A 1 11.76 -54.30 -10.41
N TRP A 2 10.78 -53.85 -9.63
CA TRP A 2 10.70 -52.45 -9.23
C TRP A 2 11.77 -52.19 -8.16
N LYS A 3 12.69 -51.25 -8.41
CA LYS A 3 13.61 -50.76 -7.39
C LYS A 3 12.83 -49.82 -6.47
N LEU A 4 12.60 -50.26 -5.24
CA LEU A 4 12.11 -49.41 -4.16
C LEU A 4 13.28 -48.50 -3.77
N ALA A 5 13.16 -47.20 -4.01
CA ALA A 5 14.17 -46.22 -3.59
C ALA A 5 14.36 -46.30 -2.06
N ASP A 6 15.60 -46.14 -1.61
CA ASP A 6 15.94 -46.22 -0.19
C ASP A 6 15.14 -45.16 0.59
N PRO A 7 14.49 -45.49 1.73
CA PRO A 7 13.64 -44.55 2.47
C PRO A 7 14.34 -43.23 2.83
N ALA A 8 15.66 -43.27 3.02
CA ALA A 8 16.49 -42.11 3.29
C ALA A 8 16.64 -41.16 2.09
N GLU A 9 16.73 -41.69 0.87
CA GLU A 9 16.78 -40.88 -0.35
C GLU A 9 15.42 -40.23 -0.62
N LEU A 10 14.34 -41.00 -0.42
CA LEU A 10 12.97 -40.50 -0.56
C LEU A 10 12.66 -39.37 0.43
N ALA A 11 13.22 -39.44 1.65
CA ALA A 11 13.07 -38.39 2.66
C ALA A 11 13.78 -37.10 2.25
N ARG A 12 15.02 -37.19 1.74
CA ARG A 12 15.77 -36.02 1.26
C ARG A 12 15.14 -35.36 0.03
N GLU A 13 14.62 -36.15 -0.91
CA GLU A 13 13.97 -35.63 -2.11
C GLU A 13 12.66 -34.90 -1.76
N LYS A 14 11.90 -35.41 -0.79
CA LYS A 14 10.72 -34.74 -0.25
C LYS A 14 11.07 -33.44 0.47
N GLU A 15 12.12 -33.43 1.29
CA GLU A 15 12.57 -32.24 2.01
C GLU A 15 13.03 -31.13 1.05
N GLN A 16 13.77 -31.48 -0.01
CA GLN A 16 14.17 -30.50 -1.04
C GLN A 16 12.97 -29.93 -1.80
N LYS A 17 12.02 -30.79 -2.18
CA LYS A 17 10.80 -30.38 -2.88
C LYS A 17 9.89 -29.52 -1.99
N GLU A 18 9.78 -29.85 -0.71
CA GLU A 18 9.02 -29.07 0.27
C GLU A 18 9.66 -27.71 0.53
N ALA A 19 10.99 -27.63 0.64
CA ALA A 19 11.72 -26.38 0.81
C ALA A 19 11.55 -25.44 -0.40
N GLU A 20 11.60 -25.97 -1.63
CA GLU A 20 11.39 -25.17 -2.85
C GLU A 20 9.94 -24.68 -2.97
N LEU A 21 8.97 -25.55 -2.68
CA LEU A 21 7.56 -25.16 -2.63
C LEU A 21 7.29 -24.13 -1.54
N ALA A 22 7.91 -24.25 -0.37
CA ALA A 22 7.80 -23.28 0.72
C ALA A 22 8.36 -21.90 0.33
N ARG A 23 9.52 -21.84 -0.37
CA ARG A 23 10.04 -20.56 -0.88
C ARG A 23 9.11 -19.95 -1.93
N ARG A 24 8.61 -20.77 -2.87
CA ARG A 24 7.70 -20.30 -3.92
C ARG A 24 6.35 -19.87 -3.37
N ALA A 25 5.84 -20.54 -2.34
CA ALA A 25 4.61 -20.18 -1.64
C ALA A 25 4.80 -18.88 -0.84
N ALA A 26 5.93 -18.71 -0.14
CA ALA A 26 6.25 -17.49 0.58
C ALA A 26 6.37 -16.28 -0.35
N GLU A 27 7.01 -16.42 -1.52
CA GLU A 27 7.14 -15.35 -2.50
C GLU A 27 5.78 -15.01 -3.14
N GLN A 28 4.98 -16.01 -3.49
CA GLN A 28 3.62 -15.78 -4.00
C GLN A 28 2.70 -15.14 -2.95
N ALA A 29 2.82 -15.53 -1.69
CA ALA A 29 2.06 -14.93 -0.59
C ALA A 29 2.47 -13.47 -0.37
N ALA A 30 3.77 -13.15 -0.43
CA ALA A 30 4.25 -11.78 -0.33
C ALA A 30 3.76 -10.91 -1.51
N GLN A 31 3.84 -11.43 -2.74
CA GLN A 31 3.30 -10.73 -3.91
C GLN A 31 1.78 -10.58 -3.85
N ALA A 32 1.04 -11.60 -3.39
CA ALA A 32 -0.41 -11.52 -3.25
C ALA A 32 -0.81 -10.50 -2.17
N ALA A 33 -0.09 -10.44 -1.05
CA ALA A 33 -0.32 -9.45 0.01
C ALA A 33 -0.02 -8.03 -0.48
N GLU A 34 1.08 -7.82 -1.22
CA GLU A 34 1.41 -6.51 -1.79
C GLU A 34 0.39 -6.07 -2.84
N ARG A 35 -0.06 -6.99 -3.70
CA ARG A 35 -1.13 -6.73 -4.67
C ARG A 35 -2.44 -6.39 -3.99
N ALA A 36 -2.84 -7.16 -2.97
CA ALA A 36 -4.05 -6.91 -2.20
C ALA A 36 -3.99 -5.56 -1.46
N ALA A 37 -2.84 -5.17 -0.91
CA ALA A 37 -2.66 -3.85 -0.30
C ALA A 37 -2.77 -2.71 -1.33
N LYS A 38 -2.18 -2.89 -2.52
CA LYS A 38 -2.30 -1.92 -3.63
C LYS A 38 -3.74 -1.82 -4.15
N GLU A 39 -4.45 -2.94 -4.22
CA GLU A 39 -5.86 -2.98 -4.62
C GLU A 39 -6.78 -2.36 -3.57
N ALA A 40 -6.53 -2.60 -2.28
CA ALA A 40 -7.23 -1.96 -1.18
C ALA A 40 -7.04 -0.43 -1.23
N LEU A 41 -5.81 0.04 -1.45
CA LEU A 41 -5.55 1.47 -1.66
C LEU A 41 -6.23 2.00 -2.92
N ALA A 42 -6.26 1.24 -4.01
CA ALA A 42 -6.90 1.65 -5.26
C ALA A 42 -8.43 1.63 -5.19
N LYS A 43 -9.02 0.90 -4.23
CA LYS A 43 -10.47 0.87 -3.98
C LYS A 43 -10.97 2.14 -3.29
N LEU A 44 -10.11 2.89 -2.61
CA LEU A 44 -10.53 4.10 -1.93
C LEU A 44 -10.77 5.25 -2.92
N PRO A 45 -11.91 5.96 -2.81
CA PRO A 45 -12.13 7.20 -3.52
C PRO A 45 -10.96 8.18 -3.27
N PRO A 46 -10.57 8.99 -4.26
CA PRO A 46 -9.42 9.90 -4.14
C PRO A 46 -9.52 10.88 -2.95
N ILE A 47 -10.73 11.33 -2.63
CA ILE A 47 -11.00 12.22 -1.49
C ILE A 47 -10.74 11.50 -0.16
N ASP A 48 -11.22 10.28 0.00
CA ASP A 48 -11.03 9.50 1.23
C ASP A 48 -9.57 9.11 1.40
N PHE A 49 -8.88 8.80 0.30
CA PHE A 49 -7.44 8.59 0.31
C PHE A 49 -6.69 9.83 0.82
N MET A 50 -6.99 11.03 0.32
CA MET A 50 -6.36 12.26 0.78
C MET A 50 -6.64 12.57 2.27
N LYS A 51 -7.84 12.23 2.77
CA LYS A 51 -8.20 12.39 4.19
C LYS A 51 -7.45 11.41 5.10
N GLN A 52 -7.11 10.24 4.59
CA GLN A 52 -6.32 9.22 5.31
C GLN A 52 -4.80 9.44 5.18
N LEU A 53 -4.36 10.47 4.47
CA LEU A 53 -2.96 10.85 4.48
C LEU A 53 -2.62 11.48 5.82
N PHE A 54 -1.66 10.89 6.51
CA PHE A 54 -1.09 11.42 7.74
C PHE A 54 0.33 11.93 7.46
N LEU A 55 0.83 12.83 8.30
CA LEU A 55 2.25 13.19 8.26
C LEU A 55 3.08 11.96 8.66
N SER A 56 3.64 11.26 7.69
CA SER A 56 4.77 10.38 7.93
C SER A 56 5.97 11.26 8.25
N ASP A 57 6.36 11.33 9.52
CA ASP A 57 7.58 12.02 9.94
C ASP A 57 8.80 11.20 9.49
N ASP A 58 9.17 11.35 8.22
CA ASP A 58 10.39 10.76 7.64
C ASP A 58 11.64 11.58 8.02
N THR A 59 11.54 12.48 9.00
CA THR A 59 12.64 13.35 9.43
C THR A 59 13.13 13.10 10.84
N THR A 60 12.49 12.22 11.62
CA THR A 60 12.99 11.86 12.94
C THR A 60 13.82 10.57 12.91
N THR A 61 15.12 10.71 12.64
CA THR A 61 16.15 9.72 12.99
C THR A 61 16.29 9.66 14.52
N THR A 62 15.24 9.27 15.24
CA THR A 62 15.33 8.96 16.67
C THR A 62 14.21 7.98 17.01
N PRO A 63 14.54 6.71 17.33
CA PRO A 63 13.55 5.73 17.74
C PRO A 63 13.16 6.01 19.19
N THR A 64 12.29 6.99 19.43
CA THR A 64 11.64 7.14 20.73
C THR A 64 10.22 6.57 20.63
N PRO A 65 9.91 5.48 21.37
CA PRO A 65 8.58 4.90 21.37
C PRO A 65 7.65 5.79 22.18
N THR A 66 6.37 5.80 21.81
CA THR A 66 5.24 6.39 22.56
C THR A 66 4.89 7.83 22.17
N THR A 67 4.30 7.99 20.98
CA THR A 67 3.02 8.67 20.73
C THR A 67 2.85 8.70 19.22
N THR A 68 2.08 7.77 18.64
CA THR A 68 1.72 7.81 17.23
C THR A 68 0.72 8.95 17.02
N THR A 69 1.20 10.20 17.09
CA THR A 69 0.41 11.37 16.72
C THR A 69 0.15 11.26 15.23
N THR A 70 -0.99 10.67 14.90
CA THR A 70 -1.39 10.44 13.51
C THR A 70 -1.99 11.75 13.02
N THR A 71 -1.16 12.78 12.86
CA THR A 71 -1.62 14.11 12.47
C THR A 71 -2.04 14.05 11.00
N PRO A 72 -3.30 14.40 10.66
CA PRO A 72 -3.75 14.38 9.27
C PRO A 72 -2.94 15.40 8.46
N LYS A 73 -2.54 15.02 7.25
CA LYS A 73 -1.71 15.84 6.35
C LYS A 73 -2.39 17.15 5.97
N TYR A 74 -3.71 17.12 5.87
CA TYR A 74 -4.55 18.23 5.44
C TYR A 74 -5.71 18.40 6.41
N SER A 75 -6.04 19.64 6.74
CA SER A 75 -7.13 19.97 7.66
C SER A 75 -8.44 20.30 6.94
N ARG A 76 -8.37 20.86 5.73
CA ARG A 76 -9.54 21.29 4.95
C ARG A 76 -9.42 20.88 3.49
N PHE A 77 -10.58 20.63 2.90
CA PHE A 77 -10.74 20.24 1.51
C PHE A 77 -11.75 21.17 0.84
N ASP A 78 -11.61 21.33 -0.46
CA ASP A 78 -12.57 22.05 -1.30
C ASP A 78 -13.79 21.17 -1.55
N ASP A 79 -15.00 21.68 -1.30
CA ASP A 79 -16.23 20.89 -1.41
C ASP A 79 -16.59 20.53 -2.87
N THR A 80 -16.10 21.31 -3.83
CA THR A 80 -16.41 21.12 -5.26
C THR A 80 -15.42 20.19 -5.94
N THR A 81 -14.14 20.30 -5.60
CA THR A 81 -13.06 19.52 -6.25
C THR A 81 -12.55 18.37 -5.40
N GLY A 82 -12.79 18.39 -4.08
CA GLY A 82 -12.24 17.43 -3.13
C GLY A 82 -10.73 17.57 -2.89
N LEU A 83 -10.09 18.61 -3.43
CA LEU A 83 -8.66 18.87 -3.26
C LEU A 83 -8.39 19.48 -1.88
N PRO A 84 -7.28 19.11 -1.21
CA PRO A 84 -6.91 19.76 0.04
C PRO A 84 -6.57 21.23 -0.20
N THR A 85 -7.09 22.09 0.67
CA THR A 85 -6.92 23.55 0.63
C THR A 85 -6.02 24.07 1.74
N HIS A 86 -6.03 23.40 2.90
CA HIS A 86 -5.24 23.78 4.05
C HIS A 86 -4.41 22.60 4.56
N ALA A 87 -3.19 22.88 5.01
CA ALA A 87 -2.31 21.91 5.63
C ALA A 87 -2.77 21.59 7.07
N HIS A 88 -2.09 20.64 7.71
CA HIS A 88 -2.40 20.15 9.06
C HIS A 88 -2.48 21.23 10.16
N ASP A 89 -1.73 22.31 9.99
CA ASP A 89 -1.66 23.49 10.85
C ASP A 89 -2.85 24.45 10.65
N GLY A 90 -3.68 24.20 9.64
CA GLY A 90 -4.78 25.09 9.26
C GLY A 90 -4.35 26.24 8.35
N GLU A 91 -3.10 26.27 7.88
CA GLU A 91 -2.62 27.27 6.93
C GLU A 91 -2.99 26.90 5.50
N ALA A 92 -3.25 27.93 4.68
CA ALA A 92 -3.56 27.72 3.27
C ALA A 92 -2.35 27.14 2.52
N LEU A 93 -2.57 26.10 1.71
CA LEU A 93 -1.50 25.48 0.94
C LEU A 93 -0.86 26.49 -0.02
N ASN A 94 0.47 26.61 0.04
CA ASN A 94 1.21 27.40 -0.93
C ASN A 94 1.13 26.75 -2.32
N LYS A 95 1.28 27.53 -3.40
CA LYS A 95 1.22 27.10 -4.81
C LYS A 95 1.99 25.80 -5.09
N ASN A 96 3.16 25.62 -4.47
CA ASN A 96 3.95 24.40 -4.62
C ASN A 96 3.31 23.19 -3.90
N GLN A 97 2.77 23.39 -2.69
CA GLN A 97 2.10 22.33 -1.93
C GLN A 97 0.75 21.96 -2.58
N SER A 98 -0.04 22.93 -3.04
CA SER A 98 -1.30 22.67 -3.76
C SER A 98 -1.06 21.89 -5.06
N LYS A 99 0.04 22.18 -5.78
CA LYS A 99 0.44 21.40 -6.96
C LYS A 99 0.82 19.96 -6.61
N LYS A 100 1.54 19.74 -5.51
CA LYS A 100 1.88 18.39 -5.03
C LYS A 100 0.61 17.61 -4.66
N ALA A 101 -0.26 18.22 -3.86
CA ALA A 101 -1.57 17.67 -3.49
C ALA A 101 -2.40 17.30 -4.72
N LYS A 102 -2.48 18.19 -5.72
CA LYS A 102 -3.20 17.91 -6.97
C LYS A 102 -2.59 16.73 -7.73
N LYS A 103 -1.26 16.64 -7.82
CA LYS A 103 -0.59 15.52 -8.49
C LYS A 103 -0.87 14.18 -7.80
N GLU A 104 -0.87 14.17 -6.46
CA GLU A 104 -1.18 12.98 -5.67
C GLU A 104 -2.66 12.58 -5.85
N PHE A 105 -3.57 13.56 -5.82
CA PHE A 105 -4.99 13.36 -6.11
C PHE A 105 -5.21 12.78 -7.51
N ASP A 106 -4.62 13.38 -8.56
CA ASP A 106 -4.76 12.93 -9.95
C ASP A 106 -4.17 11.51 -10.14
N ALA A 107 -3.09 11.18 -9.43
CA ALA A 107 -2.51 9.84 -9.45
C ALA A 107 -3.45 8.81 -8.81
N GLN A 108 -4.09 9.16 -7.69
CA GLN A 108 -5.06 8.31 -7.02
C GLN A 108 -6.36 8.17 -7.84
N GLN A 109 -6.84 9.26 -8.46
CA GLN A 109 -7.97 9.25 -9.38
C GLN A 109 -7.77 8.24 -10.50
N LYS A 110 -6.59 8.23 -11.15
CA LYS A 110 -6.29 7.25 -12.22
C LYS A 110 -6.32 5.80 -11.72
N LYS A 111 -5.85 5.54 -10.50
CA LYS A 111 -5.91 4.19 -9.90
C LYS A 111 -7.35 3.78 -9.59
N TYR A 112 -8.12 4.69 -9.00
CA TYR A 112 -9.53 4.48 -8.69
C TYR A 112 -10.37 4.27 -9.95
N ASP A 113 -10.19 5.09 -10.98
CA ASP A 113 -10.86 4.93 -12.28
C ASP A 113 -10.53 3.59 -12.94
N LYS A 114 -9.26 3.14 -12.85
CA LYS A 114 -8.86 1.82 -13.33
C LYS A 114 -9.52 0.70 -12.52
N TYR A 115 -9.62 0.86 -11.20
CA TYR A 115 -10.32 -0.06 -10.32
C TYR A 115 -11.82 -0.15 -10.69
N LEU A 116 -12.51 0.98 -10.85
CA LEU A 116 -13.90 1.04 -11.28
C LEU A 116 -14.12 0.33 -12.63
N LYS A 117 -13.25 0.57 -13.62
CA LYS A 117 -13.29 -0.12 -14.92
C LYS A 117 -13.09 -1.63 -14.82
N SER A 118 -12.31 -2.08 -13.84
CA SER A 118 -12.09 -3.52 -13.58
C SER A 118 -13.26 -4.17 -12.84
N GLN A 119 -14.04 -3.42 -12.06
CA GLN A 119 -15.24 -3.92 -11.36
C GLN A 119 -16.48 -3.93 -12.27
N ALA A 120 -16.50 -3.09 -13.31
CA ALA A 120 -17.58 -3.04 -14.30
C ALA A 120 -17.51 -4.14 -15.38
N LYS A 121 -16.54 -5.05 -15.28
CA LYS A 121 -16.35 -6.22 -16.17
C LYS A 121 -16.71 -7.49 -15.44
#